data_AF-A0A165ZWI2-F1
#
_entry.id   AF-A0A165ZWI2-F1
#
_cell.length_a   1.000
_cell.length_b   1.000
_cell.length_c   1.000
_cell.angle_alpha   90.00
_cell.angle_beta   90.00
_cell.angle_gamma   90.00
#
_symmetry.space_group_name_H-M   'P 1'
#
loop_
_entity.id
_entity.type
_entity.pdbx_description
1 polymer ?
#
loop_
_entity_poly.entity_id
_entity_poly.type
_entity_poly.pdbx_seq_one_letter_code
_entity_poly.pdbx_strand_id
1 'polypeptide(L)'
;MKEFLKYEEKASRTELFVRIFYSIPVGIILYLYAILAGVCQVLLWIVILITGKRVESLSEVVADFLKYNIQVISYLNLITDERPGITPKDIKIFIEKYEDEY
;
A
#
# COMPACT_ATOMS: atom_id res chain seq x y z
N MET A 1 15.43 8.51 -5.40
CA MET A 1 14.66 7.25 -5.33
C MET A 1 14.62 6.86 -3.87
N LYS A 2 13.43 6.75 -3.25
CA LYS A 2 13.32 6.44 -1.81
C LYS A 2 12.92 4.98 -1.64
N GLU A 3 13.80 4.22 -1.02
CA GLU A 3 13.51 2.87 -0.54
C GLU A 3 12.58 3.01 0.68
N PHE A 4 11.35 2.54 0.55
CA PHE A 4 10.28 2.86 1.51
C PHE A 4 10.38 2.04 2.81
N LEU A 5 11.09 0.91 2.78
CA LEU A 5 11.27 -0.02 3.91
C LEU A 5 12.72 -0.08 4.39
N LYS A 6 13.44 1.05 4.30
CA LYS A 6 14.81 1.13 4.83
C LYS A 6 14.78 1.33 6.34
N TYR A 7 15.62 0.58 7.06
CA TYR A 7 15.79 0.79 8.51
C TYR A 7 16.38 2.19 8.78
N GLU A 8 15.65 2.99 9.55
CA GLU A 8 16.11 4.27 10.07
C GLU A 8 16.33 4.16 11.58
N GLU A 9 17.56 4.44 12.03
CA GLU A 9 17.92 4.36 13.44
C GLU A 9 17.26 5.45 14.30
N LYS A 10 16.88 6.59 13.69
CA LYS A 10 16.26 7.72 14.40
C LYS A 10 14.75 7.70 14.27
N ALA A 11 14.06 7.29 15.33
CA ALA A 11 12.62 7.45 15.47
C ALA A 11 12.28 8.68 16.32
N SER A 12 11.43 9.57 15.82
CA SER A 12 11.02 10.77 16.56
C SER A 12 9.90 10.47 17.56
N ARG A 13 10.14 10.76 18.85
CA ARG A 13 9.13 10.62 19.92
C ARG A 13 7.89 11.48 19.67
N THR A 14 8.06 12.65 19.09
CA THR A 14 6.95 13.56 18.77
C THR A 14 6.07 12.97 17.67
N GLU A 15 6.66 12.30 16.69
CA GLU A 15 5.90 11.65 15.61
C GLU A 15 5.03 10.52 16.15
N LEU A 16 5.48 9.79 17.17
CA LEU A 16 4.68 8.76 17.82
C LEU A 16 3.36 9.32 18.38
N PHE A 17 3.38 10.51 19.00
CA PHE A 17 2.17 11.17 19.49
C PHE A 17 1.26 11.63 18.35
N VAL A 18 1.82 12.23 17.30
CA VAL A 18 1.05 12.67 16.14
C VAL A 18 0.38 11.48 15.44
N ARG A 19 1.09 10.35 15.36
CA ARG A 19 0.63 9.12 14.72
C ARG A 19 -0.68 8.59 15.31
N ILE A 20 -0.90 8.73 16.61
CA ILE A 20 -2.15 8.31 17.26
C ILE A 20 -3.33 9.06 16.65
N PHE A 21 -3.24 10.40 16.57
CA PHE A 21 -4.31 11.21 16.00
C PHE A 21 -4.42 11.08 14.49
N TYR A 22 -3.28 10.95 13.80
CA TYR A 22 -3.22 10.81 12.34
C TYR A 22 -3.64 9.41 11.85
N SER A 23 -3.58 8.39 12.71
CA SER A 23 -4.00 7.03 12.37
C SER A 23 -5.49 6.94 12.02
N ILE A 24 -6.33 7.74 12.69
CA ILE A 24 -7.78 7.78 12.48
C ILE A 24 -8.13 8.27 11.06
N PRO A 25 -7.71 9.48 10.62
CA PRO A 25 -8.05 9.96 9.28
C PRO A 25 -7.43 9.09 8.19
N VAL A 26 -6.20 8.64 8.35
CA VAL A 26 -5.56 7.74 7.38
C VAL A 26 -6.28 6.40 7.31
N GLY A 27 -6.72 5.86 8.44
CA GLY A 27 -7.50 4.63 8.50
C GLY A 27 -8.84 4.75 7.76
N ILE A 28 -9.53 5.90 7.90
CA ILE A 28 -10.77 6.16 7.17
C ILE A 28 -10.52 6.21 5.66
N ILE A 29 -9.48 6.93 5.22
CA ILE A 29 -9.11 7.00 3.80
C ILE A 29 -8.79 5.61 3.26
N LEU A 30 -7.96 4.85 3.99
CA LEU A 30 -7.61 3.49 3.61
C LEU A 30 -8.84 2.59 3.50
N TYR A 31 -9.80 2.72 4.42
CA TYR A 31 -11.03 1.95 4.40
C TYR A 31 -11.88 2.24 3.15
N LEU A 32 -12.00 3.52 2.75
CA LEU A 32 -12.70 3.90 1.51
C LEU A 32 -12.03 3.29 0.27
N TYR A 33 -10.69 3.38 0.19
CA TYR A 33 -9.94 2.72 -0.88
C TYR A 33 -10.09 1.19 -0.85
N ALA A 34 -10.18 0.58 0.34
CA ALA A 34 -10.38 -0.86 0.48
C ALA A 34 -11.74 -1.32 -0.05
N ILE A 35 -12.81 -0.52 0.16
CA ILE A 35 -14.12 -0.81 -0.43
C ILE A 35 -14.04 -0.76 -1.96
N LEU A 36 -13.46 0.30 -2.52
CA LEU A 36 -13.30 0.45 -3.97
C LEU A 36 -12.48 -0.70 -4.57
N ALA A 37 -11.32 -0.98 -3.99
CA ALA A 37 -10.45 -2.08 -4.42
C ALA A 37 -11.13 -3.44 -4.24
N GLY A 38 -11.92 -3.63 -3.18
CA GLY A 38 -12.68 -4.85 -2.94
C GLY A 38 -13.70 -5.11 -4.05
N VAL A 39 -14.45 -4.08 -4.46
CA VAL A 39 -15.38 -4.18 -5.60
C VAL A 39 -14.61 -4.51 -6.89
N CYS A 40 -13.53 -3.79 -7.18
CA CYS A 40 -12.69 -4.05 -8.36
C CYS A 40 -12.08 -5.46 -8.36
N GLN A 41 -11.66 -5.97 -7.20
CA GLN A 41 -11.12 -7.32 -7.03
C GLN A 41 -12.17 -8.38 -7.33
N VAL A 42 -13.40 -8.22 -6.82
CA VAL A 42 -14.51 -9.15 -7.12
C VAL A 42 -14.84 -9.15 -8.61
N LEU A 43 -14.93 -7.97 -9.22
CA LEU A 43 -15.14 -7.85 -10.66
C LEU A 43 -14.01 -8.50 -11.47
N LEU A 44 -12.75 -8.24 -11.09
CA LEU A 44 -11.59 -8.83 -11.73
C LEU A 44 -11.61 -10.36 -11.61
N TRP A 45 -11.97 -10.90 -10.45
CA TRP A 45 -12.12 -12.33 -10.23
C TRP A 45 -13.18 -12.94 -11.17
N ILE A 46 -14.35 -12.32 -11.31
CA ILE A 46 -15.40 -12.76 -12.25
C ILE A 46 -14.88 -12.72 -13.69
N VAL A 47 -14.23 -11.62 -14.09
CA VAL A 47 -13.71 -11.47 -15.47
C VAL A 47 -12.64 -12.51 -15.78
N ILE A 48 -11.74 -12.79 -14.85
CA ILE A 48 -10.72 -13.84 -15.00
C ILE A 48 -11.38 -15.20 -15.16
N LEU A 49 -12.41 -15.53 -14.38
CA LEU A 49 -13.10 -16.82 -14.49
C LEU A 49 -13.75 -17.02 -15.86
N ILE A 50 -14.29 -15.96 -16.47
CA ILE A 50 -15.00 -16.04 -17.75
C ILE A 50 -14.02 -15.96 -18.93
N THR A 51 -13.04 -15.06 -18.88
CA THR A 51 -12.20 -14.69 -20.03
C THR A 51 -10.79 -15.30 -19.93
N GLY A 52 -10.35 -15.71 -18.75
CA GLY A 52 -8.96 -16.12 -18.48
C GLY A 52 -7.95 -14.98 -18.56
N LYS A 53 -8.40 -13.73 -18.68
CA LYS A 53 -7.53 -12.54 -18.84
C LYS A 53 -7.79 -11.54 -17.73
N ARG A 54 -6.73 -10.86 -17.29
CA ARG A 54 -6.81 -9.72 -16.36
C ARG A 54 -7.12 -8.45 -17.13
N VAL A 55 -7.99 -7.61 -16.57
CA VAL A 55 -8.28 -6.28 -17.11
C VAL A 55 -7.31 -5.29 -16.49
N GLU A 56 -6.57 -4.57 -17.33
CA GLU A 56 -5.54 -3.62 -16.92
C GLU A 56 -6.10 -2.56 -15.96
N SER A 57 -7.15 -1.85 -16.35
CA SER A 57 -7.75 -0.78 -15.54
C SER A 57 -8.22 -1.23 -14.15
N LEU A 58 -8.83 -2.42 -14.03
CA LEU A 58 -9.23 -2.96 -12.72
C LEU A 58 -8.00 -3.36 -11.88
N SER A 59 -6.99 -3.95 -12.53
CA SER A 59 -5.75 -4.34 -11.87
C SER A 59 -4.97 -3.14 -11.36
N GLU A 60 -4.97 -2.02 -12.08
CA GLU A 60 -4.33 -0.77 -11.67
C GLU A 60 -4.95 -0.22 -10.39
N VAL A 61 -6.29 -0.16 -10.30
CA VAL A 61 -6.98 0.30 -9.09
C VAL A 61 -6.63 -0.55 -7.87
N VAL A 62 -6.59 -1.88 -8.03
CA VAL A 62 -6.19 -2.80 -6.96
C VAL A 62 -4.71 -2.61 -6.60
N ALA A 63 -3.83 -2.41 -7.59
CA ALA A 63 -2.41 -2.18 -7.36
C ALA A 63 -2.16 -0.88 -6.60
N ASP A 64 -2.86 0.20 -6.95
CA ASP A 64 -2.75 1.49 -6.28
C ASP A 64 -3.25 1.44 -4.83
N PHE A 65 -4.33 0.71 -4.57
CA PHE A 65 -4.76 0.41 -3.21
C PHE A 65 -3.67 -0.35 -2.44
N LEU A 66 -3.06 -1.38 -3.02
CA LEU A 66 -2.01 -2.15 -2.35
C LEU A 66 -0.77 -1.30 -2.03
N LYS A 67 -0.33 -0.43 -2.96
CA LYS A 67 0.76 0.53 -2.71
C LYS A 67 0.43 1.45 -1.55
N TYR A 68 -0.80 1.95 -1.48
CA TYR A 68 -1.25 2.82 -0.40
C TYR A 68 -1.36 2.07 0.94
N ASN A 69 -1.88 0.84 0.91
CA ASN A 69 -1.99 -0.01 2.08
C ASN A 69 -0.62 -0.27 2.73
N ILE A 70 0.40 -0.57 1.92
CA ILE A 70 1.78 -0.73 2.41
C ILE A 70 2.26 0.56 3.08
N GLN A 71 2.02 1.72 2.46
CA GLN A 71 2.41 3.02 3.04
C GLN A 71 1.79 3.25 4.41
N VAL A 72 0.49 2.99 4.53
CA VAL A 72 -0.24 3.17 5.78
C VAL A 72 0.23 2.16 6.83
N ILE A 73 0.37 0.87 6.47
CA ILE A 73 0.77 -0.18 7.42
C ILE A 73 2.19 0.06 7.91
N SER A 74 3.14 0.42 7.04
CA SER A 74 4.51 0.73 7.45
C SER A 74 4.57 1.92 8.41
N TYR A 75 3.76 2.95 8.16
CA TYR A 75 3.61 4.05 9.11
C TYR A 75 3.01 3.55 10.42
N LEU A 76 1.88 2.86 10.42
CA LEU A 76 1.24 2.41 11.67
C LEU A 76 2.09 1.43 12.49
N ASN A 77 2.92 0.61 11.83
CA ASN A 77 3.82 -0.36 12.48
C ASN A 77 5.21 0.21 12.82
N LEU A 78 5.40 1.53 12.75
CA LEU A 78 6.65 2.21 13.15
C LEU A 78 7.88 1.81 12.31
N ILE A 79 7.66 1.30 11.10
CA ILE A 79 8.74 0.97 10.15
C ILE A 79 9.30 2.27 9.54
N THR A 80 8.45 3.29 9.40
CA THR A 80 8.84 4.60 8.86
C THR A 80 8.14 5.73 9.60
N ASP A 81 8.84 6.87 9.72
CA ASP A 81 8.28 8.15 10.17
C ASP A 81 7.69 8.96 9.01
N GLU A 82 7.78 8.47 7.76
CA GLU A 82 7.19 9.13 6.60
C GLU A 82 5.67 9.00 6.61
N ARG A 83 4.97 10.12 6.79
CA ARG A 83 3.50 10.17 6.81
C ARG A 83 2.93 9.80 5.42
N PRO A 84 1.96 8.88 5.36
CA PRO A 84 1.24 8.60 4.12
C PRO A 84 0.41 9.83 3.70
N GLY A 85 0.36 10.11 2.40
CA GLY A 85 -0.50 11.18 1.86
C GLY A 85 -1.96 10.74 1.74
N ILE A 86 -2.78 11.52 1.06
CA ILE A 86 -4.16 11.12 0.70
C ILE A 86 -4.13 10.14 -0.49
N THR A 87 -3.12 10.28 -1.36
CA THR A 87 -2.93 9.46 -2.56
C THR A 87 -1.79 8.47 -2.39
N PRO A 88 -1.87 7.28 -3.01
CA PRO A 88 -0.76 6.35 -3.09
C PRO A 88 0.46 7.05 -3.70
N LYS A 89 1.62 7.04 -3.02
CA LYS A 89 2.88 7.36 -3.68
C LYS A 89 3.26 6.23 -4.62
N ASP A 90 3.84 6.59 -5.77
CA ASP A 90 4.43 5.62 -6.69
C ASP A 90 5.65 4.97 -6.05
N ILE A 91 5.44 3.76 -5.54
CA ILE A 91 6.49 2.90 -5.02
C ILE A 91 6.74 1.83 -6.08
N LYS A 92 7.97 1.78 -6.58
CA LYS A 92 8.43 0.63 -7.36
C LYS A 92 8.85 -0.45 -6.36
N ILE A 93 8.04 -1.50 -6.25
CA ILE A 93 8.35 -2.67 -5.44
C ILE A 93 9.35 -3.50 -6.24
N PHE A 94 10.63 -3.45 -5.86
CA PHE A 94 11.63 -4.34 -6.41
C PHE A 94 11.40 -5.71 -5.80
N ILE A 95 10.80 -6.62 -6.57
CA ILE A 95 10.94 -8.04 -6.27
C ILE A 95 12.35 -8.36 -6.74
N GLU A 96 13.30 -8.39 -5.81
CA GLU A 96 14.57 -9.05 -6.07
C GLU A 96 14.21 -10.50 -6.38
N LYS A 97 14.27 -10.85 -7.66
CA LYS A 97 14.19 -12.25 -8.07
C LYS A 97 15.46 -12.83 -7.46
N TYR A 98 15.33 -13.56 -6.36
CA TYR A 98 16.37 -14.51 -5.96
C TYR A 98 16.47 -15.46 -7.15
N GLU A 99 17.42 -15.18 -8.04
CA GLU A 99 17.80 -16.08 -9.10
C GLU A 99 18.42 -17.24 -8.34
N ASP A 100 17.63 -18.30 -8.16
CA ASP A 100 17.99 -19.47 -7.37
C ASP A 100 19.39 -19.91 -7.78
N GLU A 101 20.35 -19.68 -6.90
CA GLU A 101 21.73 -20.13 -7.03
C GLU A 101 21.76 -21.63 -6.70
N TYR A 102 21.12 -22.46 -7.54
CA TYR A 102 21.23 -23.93 -7.56
C TYR A 102 20.98 -24.50 -8.95
#